data_AF-D5UYY9-F1
#
_entry.id   AF-D5UYY9-F1
#
_cell.length_a   1.000
_cell.length_b   1.000
_cell.length_c   1.000
_cell.angle_alpha   90.00
_cell.angle_beta   90.00
_cell.angle_gamma   90.00
#
_symmetry.space_group_name_H-M   'P 1'
#
loop_
_entity.id
_entity.type
_entity.pdbx_description
1 polymer ?
#
loop_
_entity_poly.entity_id
_entity_poly.type
_entity_poly.pdbx_seq_one_letter_code
_entity_poly.pdbx_strand_id
1 'polypeptide(L)'
;MLTVWGIGGLVLAYLGVMVASWRLPAAPEGRDPLGPEACRVAIARKARIAAGTAIALLGLGVFLAALTGLVFIGVGGLVLAVAVGWFAASQAPAMNGYAAAEAEYQETVAATVTAAEARWSAENAARVNRGERVQPFDPESVPWPAEPHLTPEEATDLGNRDGWNPPEGSAIAALTDDKGQPTPAANAVEKVARDLKWGKWDNVAGQGRNASGGTEPVFTPWVQLVRVEQLDGGDARVVLVSHHASVGADELTRRLDALLKAWRVRAAIPPVVFLDHATGELSVTVTNQRSNSGGAASDTPNDAAGFTPPPTSGRGSGSASFGDDSGIVW
;
A
#
# COMPACT_ATOMS: atom_id res chain seq x y z
N MET A 1 -33.65 -4.05 -52.55
CA MET A 1 -32.25 -4.47 -52.32
C MET A 1 -31.88 -4.07 -50.91
N LEU A 2 -31.68 -5.02 -50.00
CA LEU A 2 -31.03 -4.71 -48.72
C LEU A 2 -29.57 -4.36 -49.07
N THR A 3 -29.17 -3.11 -48.86
CA THR A 3 -27.79 -2.69 -49.10
C THR A 3 -26.88 -3.32 -48.05
N VAL A 4 -25.59 -3.50 -48.37
CA VAL A 4 -24.56 -4.04 -47.44
C VAL A 4 -24.60 -3.34 -46.08
N TRP A 5 -24.96 -2.05 -46.06
CA TRP A 5 -25.18 -1.23 -44.88
C TRP A 5 -26.33 -1.69 -43.97
N GLY A 6 -27.45 -2.14 -44.54
CA GLY A 6 -28.57 -2.69 -43.77
C GLY A 6 -28.19 -4.00 -43.06
N ILE A 7 -27.48 -4.88 -43.77
CA ILE A 7 -27.00 -6.14 -43.15
C ILE A 7 -26.00 -5.83 -42.02
N GLY A 8 -25.07 -4.90 -42.24
CA GLY A 8 -24.11 -4.46 -41.22
C GLY A 8 -24.77 -3.89 -39.96
N GLY A 9 -25.80 -3.06 -40.10
CA GLY A 9 -26.55 -2.52 -38.96
C GLY A 9 -27.26 -3.60 -38.14
N LEU A 10 -27.87 -4.58 -38.80
CA LEU A 10 -28.57 -5.69 -38.14
C LEU A 10 -27.59 -6.61 -37.38
N VAL A 11 -26.40 -6.86 -37.94
CA VAL A 11 -25.32 -7.59 -37.27
C VAL A 11 -24.84 -6.85 -36.03
N LEU A 12 -24.63 -5.53 -36.11
CA LEU A 12 -24.27 -4.72 -34.94
C LEU A 12 -25.37 -4.73 -33.88
N ALA A 13 -26.64 -4.64 -34.28
CA ALA A 13 -27.77 -4.68 -33.35
C ALA A 13 -27.81 -6.01 -32.58
N TYR A 14 -27.63 -7.11 -33.31
CA TYR A 14 -27.57 -8.46 -32.74
C TYR A 14 -26.37 -8.63 -31.81
N LEU A 15 -25.18 -8.15 -32.20
CA LEU A 15 -23.98 -8.18 -31.36
C LEU A 15 -24.19 -7.39 -30.05
N GLY A 16 -24.87 -6.24 -30.09
CA GLY A 16 -25.20 -5.47 -28.89
C GLY A 16 -26.11 -6.24 -27.92
N VAL A 17 -27.15 -6.90 -28.44
CA VAL A 17 -28.04 -7.77 -27.64
C VAL A 17 -27.27 -8.97 -27.09
N MET A 18 -26.39 -9.57 -27.89
CA MET A 18 -25.56 -10.69 -27.47
C MET A 18 -24.64 -10.28 -26.30
N VAL A 19 -23.93 -9.15 -26.42
CA VAL A 19 -23.07 -8.61 -25.36
C VAL A 19 -23.88 -8.27 -24.09
N ALA A 20 -25.09 -7.74 -24.22
CA ALA A 20 -25.96 -7.43 -23.07
C ALA A 20 -26.53 -8.68 -22.38
N SER A 21 -26.63 -9.80 -23.10
CA SER A 21 -27.27 -11.05 -22.62
C SER A 21 -26.30 -12.14 -22.17
N TRP A 22 -24.99 -11.95 -22.36
CA TRP A 22 -23.99 -12.89 -21.86
C TRP A 22 -24.05 -12.99 -20.33
N ARG A 23 -24.00 -14.23 -19.82
CA ARG A 23 -24.00 -14.49 -18.37
C ARG A 23 -22.83 -13.75 -17.73
N LEU A 24 -23.16 -12.86 -16.82
CA LEU A 24 -22.19 -12.13 -16.03
C LEU A 24 -21.74 -13.01 -14.85
N PRO A 25 -20.47 -12.94 -14.45
CA PRO A 25 -20.06 -13.51 -13.18
C PRO A 25 -20.94 -12.90 -12.09
N ALA A 26 -21.55 -13.76 -11.26
CA ALA A 26 -22.21 -13.32 -10.04
C ALA A 26 -21.16 -13.16 -8.95
N ALA A 27 -21.43 -12.32 -7.95
CA ALA A 27 -20.65 -12.36 -6.72
C ALA A 27 -20.72 -13.78 -6.14
N PRO A 28 -19.63 -14.32 -5.56
CA PRO A 28 -19.65 -15.63 -4.92
C PRO A 28 -20.76 -15.73 -3.87
N GLU A 29 -21.43 -16.88 -3.80
CA GLU A 29 -22.49 -17.12 -2.81
C GLU A 29 -21.93 -17.00 -1.38
N GLY A 30 -22.65 -16.33 -0.48
CA GLY A 30 -22.24 -16.12 0.92
C GLY A 30 -21.41 -14.85 1.20
N ARG A 31 -21.09 -14.05 0.18
CA ARG A 31 -20.42 -12.75 0.32
C ARG A 31 -21.36 -11.63 0.76
N ASP A 32 -20.81 -10.58 1.35
CA ASP A 32 -21.57 -9.38 1.68
C ASP A 32 -22.05 -8.70 0.38
N PRO A 33 -23.36 -8.42 0.20
CA PRO A 33 -23.85 -7.69 -0.98
C PRO A 33 -23.29 -6.27 -1.11
N LEU A 34 -22.74 -5.69 -0.04
CA LEU A 34 -22.07 -4.38 -0.02
C LEU A 34 -20.54 -4.49 -0.03
N GLY A 35 -20.00 -5.71 -0.09
CA GLY A 35 -18.56 -5.97 -0.19
C GLY A 35 -17.97 -5.53 -1.54
N PRO A 36 -16.64 -5.39 -1.62
CA PRO A 36 -15.97 -4.81 -2.78
C PRO A 36 -16.13 -5.67 -4.04
N GLU A 37 -16.12 -7.01 -3.92
CA GLU A 37 -16.41 -7.92 -5.04
C GLU A 37 -17.83 -7.77 -5.58
N ALA A 38 -18.83 -7.67 -4.70
CA ALA A 38 -20.22 -7.51 -5.09
C ALA A 38 -20.45 -6.16 -5.81
N CYS A 39 -19.87 -5.08 -5.29
CA CYS A 39 -19.90 -3.76 -5.91
C CYS A 39 -19.18 -3.73 -7.26
N ARG A 40 -18.01 -4.37 -7.37
CA ARG A 40 -17.26 -4.49 -8.63
C ARG A 40 -18.08 -5.20 -9.70
N VAL A 41 -18.69 -6.33 -9.36
CA VAL A 41 -19.57 -7.09 -10.26
C VAL A 41 -20.79 -6.27 -10.67
N ALA A 42 -21.40 -5.53 -9.74
CA ALA A 42 -22.55 -4.66 -10.03
C ALA A 42 -22.20 -3.54 -11.02
N ILE A 43 -21.03 -2.91 -10.88
CA ILE A 43 -20.54 -1.87 -11.80
C ILE A 43 -20.21 -2.47 -13.16
N ALA A 44 -19.47 -3.60 -13.20
CA ALA A 44 -19.16 -4.29 -14.45
C ALA A 44 -20.42 -4.71 -15.21
N ARG A 45 -21.47 -5.14 -14.48
CA ARG A 45 -22.80 -5.43 -15.03
C ARG A 45 -23.44 -4.21 -15.65
N LYS A 46 -23.49 -3.08 -14.93
CA LYS A 46 -24.06 -1.82 -15.44
C LYS A 46 -23.32 -1.34 -16.69
N ALA A 47 -21.97 -1.36 -16.67
CA ALA A 47 -21.14 -0.95 -17.79
C ALA A 47 -21.36 -1.83 -19.03
N ARG A 48 -21.44 -3.16 -18.86
CA ARG A 48 -21.71 -4.09 -19.98
C ARG A 48 -23.11 -3.95 -20.55
N ILE A 49 -24.14 -3.79 -19.71
CA ILE A 49 -25.51 -3.54 -20.18
C ILE A 49 -25.54 -2.23 -20.96
N ALA A 50 -24.94 -1.16 -20.43
CA ALA A 50 -24.84 0.12 -21.14
C ALA A 50 -24.12 -0.04 -22.49
N ALA A 51 -22.96 -0.68 -22.53
CA ALA A 51 -22.22 -0.94 -23.77
C ALA A 51 -23.03 -1.77 -24.78
N GLY A 52 -23.64 -2.88 -24.35
CA GLY A 52 -24.48 -3.73 -25.20
C GLY A 52 -25.69 -2.98 -25.76
N THR A 53 -26.38 -2.18 -24.94
CA THR A 53 -27.49 -1.34 -25.39
C THR A 53 -27.05 -0.25 -26.39
N ALA A 54 -25.89 0.36 -26.20
CA ALA A 54 -25.36 1.36 -27.12
C ALA A 54 -25.00 0.75 -28.49
N ILE A 55 -24.33 -0.41 -28.50
CA ILE A 55 -24.04 -1.16 -29.73
C ILE A 55 -25.35 -1.58 -30.42
N ALA A 56 -26.35 -2.00 -29.65
CA ALA A 56 -27.65 -2.39 -30.19
C ALA A 56 -28.36 -1.21 -30.88
N LEU A 57 -28.38 -0.04 -30.23
CA LEU A 57 -28.99 1.19 -30.74
C LEU A 57 -28.22 1.77 -31.94
N LEU A 58 -26.89 1.70 -31.92
CA LEU A 58 -26.03 2.02 -33.07
C LEU A 58 -26.39 1.17 -34.28
N GLY A 59 -26.43 -0.15 -34.09
CA GLY A 59 -26.77 -1.09 -35.16
C GLY A 59 -28.17 -0.83 -35.73
N LEU A 60 -29.15 -0.59 -34.85
CA LEU A 60 -30.50 -0.22 -35.26
C LEU A 60 -30.54 1.10 -36.03
N GLY A 61 -29.77 2.11 -35.60
CA GLY A 61 -29.65 3.39 -36.29
C GLY A 61 -29.07 3.26 -37.70
N VAL A 62 -28.00 2.47 -37.85
CA VAL A 62 -27.38 2.16 -39.16
C VAL A 62 -28.37 1.40 -40.06
N PHE A 63 -29.10 0.43 -39.50
CA PHE A 63 -30.12 -0.32 -40.24
C PHE A 63 -31.25 0.60 -40.75
N LEU A 64 -31.80 1.46 -39.88
CA LEU A 64 -32.85 2.40 -40.24
C LEU A 64 -32.39 3.46 -41.25
N ALA A 65 -31.16 3.95 -41.13
CA ALA A 65 -30.55 4.87 -42.10
C ALA A 65 -30.41 4.22 -43.49
N ALA A 66 -30.02 2.94 -43.54
CA ALA A 66 -29.90 2.19 -44.80
C ALA A 66 -31.27 1.94 -45.47
N LEU A 67 -32.36 1.84 -44.70
CA LEU A 67 -33.73 1.69 -45.22
C LEU A 67 -34.33 3.01 -45.70
N THR A 68 -34.02 4.13 -45.05
CA THR A 68 -34.66 5.43 -45.31
C THR A 68 -33.82 6.39 -46.15
N GLY A 69 -32.52 6.11 -46.34
CA GLY A 69 -31.60 6.99 -47.06
C GLY A 69 -31.22 8.27 -46.31
N LEU A 70 -31.67 8.44 -45.06
CA LEU A 70 -31.42 9.61 -44.23
C LEU A 70 -30.12 9.45 -43.42
N VAL A 71 -29.11 10.24 -43.79
CA VAL A 71 -27.77 10.26 -43.16
C VAL A 71 -27.81 10.73 -41.69
N PHE A 72 -28.82 11.50 -41.30
CA PHE A 72 -28.93 12.09 -39.96
C PHE A 72 -29.08 11.08 -38.81
N ILE A 73 -29.58 9.87 -39.09
CA ILE A 73 -29.76 8.82 -38.06
C ILE A 73 -28.39 8.24 -37.63
N GLY A 74 -27.40 8.21 -38.52
CA GLY A 74 -26.06 7.71 -38.22
C GLY A 74 -25.27 8.58 -37.23
N VAL A 75 -25.49 9.91 -37.27
CA VAL A 75 -24.82 10.86 -36.36
C VAL A 75 -25.33 10.71 -34.92
N GLY A 76 -26.65 10.53 -34.75
CA GLY A 76 -27.23 10.28 -33.42
C GLY A 76 -26.73 8.99 -32.77
N GLY A 77 -26.56 7.93 -33.57
CA GLY A 77 -25.94 6.69 -33.12
C GLY A 77 -24.49 6.88 -32.66
N LEU A 78 -23.67 7.60 -33.44
CA LEU A 78 -22.27 7.85 -33.10
C LEU A 78 -22.13 8.67 -31.80
N VAL A 79 -22.95 9.70 -31.61
CA VAL A 79 -22.94 10.50 -30.36
C VAL A 79 -23.30 9.64 -29.16
N LEU A 80 -24.30 8.76 -29.28
CA LEU A 80 -24.68 7.84 -28.22
C LEU A 80 -23.54 6.84 -27.90
N ALA A 81 -22.85 6.34 -28.92
CA ALA A 81 -21.72 5.43 -28.75
C ALA A 81 -20.54 6.07 -28.04
N VAL A 82 -20.23 7.33 -28.39
CA VAL A 82 -19.19 8.11 -27.72
C VAL A 82 -19.59 8.38 -26.27
N ALA A 83 -20.84 8.77 -26.01
CA ALA A 83 -21.33 9.00 -24.65
C ALA A 83 -21.26 7.74 -23.78
N VAL A 84 -21.60 6.57 -24.32
CA VAL A 84 -21.51 5.29 -23.60
C VAL A 84 -20.06 4.84 -23.41
N GLY A 85 -19.19 5.03 -24.40
CA GLY A 85 -17.76 4.77 -24.28
C GLY A 85 -17.13 5.63 -23.19
N TRP A 86 -17.53 6.90 -23.11
CA TRP A 86 -17.09 7.83 -22.06
C TRP A 86 -17.63 7.45 -20.68
N PHE A 87 -18.88 6.99 -20.60
CA PHE A 87 -19.47 6.46 -19.36
C PHE A 87 -18.80 5.16 -18.90
N ALA A 88 -18.41 4.27 -19.81
CA ALA A 88 -17.66 3.06 -19.45
C ALA A 88 -16.25 3.40 -18.96
N ALA A 89 -15.58 4.35 -19.62
CA ALA A 89 -14.24 4.82 -19.22
C ALA A 89 -14.26 5.52 -17.85
N SER A 90 -15.31 6.26 -17.52
CA SER A 90 -15.42 6.94 -16.22
C SER A 90 -15.66 6.00 -15.03
N GLN A 91 -16.02 4.74 -15.28
CA GLN A 91 -16.21 3.71 -14.23
C GLN A 91 -14.94 2.89 -13.96
N ALA A 92 -13.90 3.00 -14.81
CA ALA A 92 -12.67 2.23 -14.66
C ALA A 92 -11.94 2.50 -13.33
N PRO A 93 -11.83 3.76 -12.84
CA PRO A 93 -11.22 4.03 -11.55
C PRO A 93 -11.96 3.35 -10.40
N ALA A 94 -13.30 3.46 -10.35
CA ALA A 94 -14.09 2.78 -9.32
C ALA A 94 -13.86 1.26 -9.32
N MET A 95 -13.85 0.63 -10.50
CA MET A 95 -13.55 -0.81 -10.61
C MET A 95 -12.17 -1.17 -10.08
N ASN A 96 -11.16 -0.35 -10.36
CA ASN A 96 -9.80 -0.55 -9.86
C ASN A 96 -9.73 -0.39 -8.33
N GLY A 97 -10.44 0.59 -7.76
CA GLY A 97 -10.51 0.77 -6.31
C GLY A 97 -11.19 -0.39 -5.59
N TYR A 98 -12.31 -0.89 -6.12
CA TYR A 98 -12.93 -2.10 -5.55
C TYR A 98 -12.01 -3.33 -5.66
N ALA A 99 -11.23 -3.45 -6.75
CA ALA A 99 -10.27 -4.53 -6.89
C ALA A 99 -9.10 -4.42 -5.90
N ALA A 100 -8.60 -3.19 -5.66
CA ALA A 100 -7.57 -2.94 -4.66
C ALA A 100 -8.07 -3.26 -3.24
N ALA A 101 -9.30 -2.85 -2.91
CA ALA A 101 -9.92 -3.12 -1.62
C ALA A 101 -10.17 -4.62 -1.37
N GLU A 102 -10.57 -5.37 -2.39
CA GLU A 102 -10.66 -6.84 -2.28
C GLU A 102 -9.28 -7.46 -2.04
N ALA A 103 -8.24 -6.99 -2.73
CA ALA A 103 -6.89 -7.52 -2.54
C ALA A 103 -6.39 -7.31 -1.10
N GLU A 104 -6.58 -6.11 -0.54
CA GLU A 104 -6.24 -5.79 0.85
C GLU A 104 -7.07 -6.63 1.85
N TYR A 105 -8.36 -6.82 1.57
CA TYR A 105 -9.21 -7.67 2.39
C TYR A 105 -8.73 -9.14 2.39
N GLN A 106 -8.37 -9.69 1.23
CA GLN A 106 -7.84 -11.05 1.12
C GLN A 106 -6.52 -11.24 1.85
N GLU A 107 -5.63 -10.24 1.78
CA GLU A 107 -4.38 -10.24 2.55
C GLU A 107 -4.66 -10.24 4.06
N THR A 108 -5.64 -9.44 4.50
CA THR A 108 -6.06 -9.38 5.91
C THR A 108 -6.66 -10.71 6.39
N VAL A 109 -7.50 -11.34 5.56
CA VAL A 109 -8.06 -12.68 5.85
C VAL A 109 -6.93 -13.71 5.99
N ALA A 110 -5.99 -13.73 5.05
CA ALA A 110 -4.85 -14.65 5.09
C ALA A 110 -4.00 -14.44 6.35
N ALA A 111 -3.66 -13.20 6.68
CA ALA A 111 -2.91 -12.86 7.89
C ALA A 111 -3.65 -13.28 9.17
N THR A 112 -4.98 -13.11 9.20
CA THR A 112 -5.81 -13.51 10.35
C THR A 112 -5.81 -15.02 10.55
N VAL A 113 -5.94 -15.79 9.46
CA VAL A 113 -5.89 -17.27 9.51
C VAL A 113 -4.51 -17.74 9.95
N THR A 114 -3.43 -17.19 9.38
CA THR A 114 -2.06 -17.54 9.78
C THR A 114 -1.78 -17.21 11.25
N ALA A 115 -2.25 -16.07 11.74
CA ALA A 115 -2.11 -15.70 13.15
C ALA A 115 -2.92 -16.64 14.07
N ALA A 116 -4.10 -17.07 13.65
CA ALA A 116 -4.92 -18.03 14.39
C ALA A 116 -4.26 -19.41 14.45
N GLU A 117 -3.70 -19.89 13.34
CA GLU A 117 -2.96 -21.15 13.27
C GLU A 117 -1.70 -21.12 14.17
N ALA A 118 -0.96 -20.01 14.15
CA ALA A 118 0.20 -19.81 15.02
C ALA A 118 -0.18 -19.85 16.51
N ARG A 119 -1.31 -19.25 16.90
CA ARG A 119 -1.82 -19.33 18.29
C ARG A 119 -2.26 -20.74 18.64
N TRP A 120 -3.05 -21.38 17.78
CA TRP A 120 -3.53 -22.74 17.99
C TRP A 120 -2.37 -23.73 18.14
N SER A 121 -1.33 -23.61 17.30
CA SER A 121 -0.15 -24.47 17.36
C SER A 121 0.67 -24.24 18.62
N ALA A 122 0.85 -22.98 19.06
CA ALA A 122 1.52 -22.66 20.31
C ALA A 122 0.79 -23.23 21.54
N GLU A 123 -0.53 -23.10 21.60
CA GLU A 123 -1.35 -23.62 22.69
C GLU A 123 -1.34 -25.15 22.77
N ASN A 124 -1.29 -25.83 21.62
CA ASN A 124 -1.35 -27.28 21.55
C ASN A 124 0.02 -27.97 21.48
N ALA A 125 1.11 -27.22 21.33
CA ALA A 125 2.47 -27.76 21.22
C ALA A 125 2.81 -28.73 22.37
N ALA A 126 2.48 -28.35 23.61
CA ALA A 126 2.74 -29.20 24.77
C ALA A 126 1.94 -30.51 24.76
N ARG A 127 0.71 -30.50 24.22
CA ARG A 127 -0.15 -31.68 24.12
C ARG A 127 0.34 -32.63 23.02
N VAL A 128 0.68 -32.08 21.86
CA VAL A 128 1.30 -32.83 20.75
C VAL A 128 2.61 -33.49 21.20
N ASN A 129 3.46 -32.77 21.93
CA ASN A 129 4.72 -33.30 22.47
C ASN A 129 4.52 -34.45 23.48
N ARG A 130 3.36 -34.52 24.15
CA ARG A 130 2.98 -35.63 25.02
C ARG A 130 2.33 -36.80 24.27
N GLY A 131 2.19 -36.71 22.95
CA GLY A 131 1.50 -37.71 22.13
C GLY A 131 -0.02 -37.70 22.28
N GLU A 132 -0.60 -36.64 22.86
CA GLU A 132 -2.04 -36.49 22.94
C GLU A 132 -2.64 -36.25 21.55
N ARG A 133 -3.83 -36.81 21.29
CA ARG A 133 -4.58 -36.48 20.08
C ARG A 133 -5.16 -35.07 20.22
N VAL A 134 -4.69 -34.16 19.37
CA VAL A 134 -5.23 -32.81 19.22
C VAL A 134 -6.04 -32.77 17.93
N GLN A 135 -7.21 -32.13 17.98
CA GLN A 135 -8.02 -31.89 16.78
C GLN A 135 -7.23 -30.98 15.81
N PRO A 136 -7.14 -31.30 14.51
CA PRO A 136 -6.48 -30.44 13.54
C PRO A 136 -7.05 -29.01 13.55
N PHE A 137 -6.21 -28.02 13.23
CA PHE A 137 -6.67 -26.66 13.02
C PHE A 137 -7.72 -26.61 11.90
N ASP A 138 -8.83 -25.93 12.18
CA ASP A 138 -9.93 -25.71 11.24
C ASP A 138 -9.99 -24.22 10.84
N PRO A 139 -9.57 -23.87 9.62
CA PRO A 139 -9.59 -22.48 9.14
C PRO A 139 -10.99 -21.87 9.09
N GLU A 140 -12.05 -22.67 8.94
CA GLU A 140 -13.44 -22.18 8.87
C GLU A 140 -13.97 -21.73 10.24
N SER A 141 -13.32 -22.16 11.33
CA SER A 141 -13.65 -21.72 12.68
C SER A 141 -13.14 -20.32 13.02
N VAL A 142 -12.24 -19.76 12.19
CA VAL A 142 -11.69 -18.42 12.41
C VAL A 142 -12.72 -17.36 12.02
N PRO A 143 -13.10 -16.44 12.92
CA PRO A 143 -13.99 -15.35 12.55
C PRO A 143 -13.30 -14.47 11.50
N TRP A 144 -13.86 -14.40 10.30
CA TRP A 144 -13.32 -13.55 9.24
C TRP A 144 -13.46 -12.07 9.61
N PRO A 145 -12.50 -11.22 9.22
CA PRO A 145 -12.68 -9.77 9.31
C PRO A 145 -13.91 -9.34 8.51
N ALA A 146 -14.53 -8.22 8.89
CA ALA A 146 -15.64 -7.67 8.14
C ALA A 146 -15.18 -7.20 6.74
N GLU A 147 -15.98 -7.45 5.71
CA GLU A 147 -15.70 -6.95 4.36
C GLU A 147 -15.78 -5.41 4.34
N PRO A 148 -14.84 -4.72 3.68
CA PRO A 148 -14.84 -3.26 3.63
C PRO A 148 -16.00 -2.77 2.76
N HIS A 149 -16.75 -1.77 3.25
CA HIS A 149 -17.81 -1.13 2.48
C HIS A 149 -17.28 0.19 1.93
N LEU A 150 -17.20 0.30 0.61
CA LEU A 150 -16.73 1.50 -0.08
C LEU A 150 -17.84 2.13 -0.90
N THR A 151 -18.03 3.44 -0.75
CA THR A 151 -18.88 4.16 -1.69
C THR A 151 -18.23 4.23 -3.08
N PRO A 152 -19.00 4.45 -4.16
CA PRO A 152 -18.43 4.59 -5.50
C PRO A 152 -17.40 5.71 -5.61
N GLU A 153 -17.56 6.78 -4.83
CA GLU A 153 -16.63 7.91 -4.76
C GLU A 153 -15.31 7.48 -4.09
N GLU A 154 -15.38 6.80 -2.95
CA GLU A 154 -14.20 6.28 -2.26
C GLU A 154 -13.45 5.24 -3.11
N ALA A 155 -14.17 4.37 -3.81
CA ALA A 155 -13.57 3.43 -4.75
C ALA A 155 -12.94 4.15 -5.95
N THR A 156 -13.53 5.24 -6.44
CA THR A 156 -12.94 6.05 -7.51
C THR A 156 -11.65 6.70 -7.03
N ASP A 157 -11.66 7.28 -5.83
CA ASP A 157 -10.47 7.90 -5.23
C ASP A 157 -9.36 6.88 -5.00
N LEU A 158 -9.70 5.71 -4.46
CA LEU A 158 -8.75 4.61 -4.25
C LEU A 158 -8.18 4.10 -5.59
N GLY A 159 -9.01 3.98 -6.62
CA GLY A 159 -8.57 3.59 -7.96
C GLY A 159 -7.70 4.63 -8.65
N ASN A 160 -7.94 5.92 -8.43
CA ASN A 160 -7.10 7.01 -8.93
C ASN A 160 -5.71 7.03 -8.27
N ARG A 161 -5.62 6.50 -7.05
CA ARG A 161 -4.40 6.30 -6.28
C ARG A 161 -3.70 4.97 -6.59
N ASP A 162 -4.17 4.21 -7.58
CA ASP A 162 -3.67 2.86 -7.90
C ASP A 162 -3.71 1.90 -6.69
N GLY A 163 -4.70 2.07 -5.80
CA GLY A 163 -4.83 1.29 -4.57
C GLY A 163 -3.95 1.79 -3.41
N TRP A 164 -3.17 2.85 -3.61
CA TRP A 164 -2.33 3.43 -2.57
C TRP A 164 -3.16 4.17 -1.52
N ASN A 165 -3.17 3.65 -0.29
CA ASN A 165 -3.87 4.26 0.83
C ASN A 165 -3.04 4.15 2.13
N PRO A 166 -1.97 4.93 2.27
CA PRO A 166 -1.12 4.86 3.44
C PRO A 166 -1.88 5.41 4.67
N PRO A 167 -1.62 4.88 5.88
CA PRO A 167 -2.30 5.37 7.09
C PRO A 167 -2.09 6.88 7.26
N GLU A 168 -3.14 7.61 7.63
CA GLU A 168 -3.06 9.07 7.73
C GLU A 168 -2.02 9.49 8.79
N GLY A 169 -1.18 10.47 8.45
CA GLY A 169 -0.12 10.96 9.34
C GLY A 169 1.06 10.01 9.51
N SER A 170 1.08 8.86 8.83
CA SER A 170 2.20 7.91 8.85
C SER A 170 3.47 8.47 8.19
N ALA A 171 4.62 7.81 8.42
CA ALA A 171 5.87 8.22 7.77
C ALA A 171 5.82 7.92 6.27
N ILE A 172 5.26 6.77 5.91
CA ILE A 172 5.09 6.37 4.51
C ILE A 172 4.19 7.36 3.74
N ALA A 173 3.09 7.83 4.34
CA ALA A 173 2.23 8.86 3.74
C ALA A 173 2.94 10.20 3.52
N ALA A 174 3.95 10.52 4.32
CA ALA A 174 4.72 11.76 4.16
C ALA A 174 5.78 11.67 3.05
N LEU A 175 6.25 10.46 2.75
CA LEU A 175 7.35 10.21 1.82
C LEU A 175 6.90 9.93 0.39
N THR A 176 5.67 9.44 0.22
CA THR A 176 5.11 9.10 -1.09
C THR A 176 4.04 10.10 -1.54
N ASP A 177 3.78 10.15 -2.84
CA ASP A 177 2.65 10.89 -3.39
C ASP A 177 1.34 10.10 -3.31
N ASP A 178 0.29 10.65 -3.91
CA ASP A 178 -1.04 10.04 -3.99
C ASP A 178 -1.06 8.69 -4.69
N LYS A 179 -0.02 8.34 -5.47
CA LYS A 179 0.11 7.07 -6.18
C LYS A 179 1.18 6.14 -5.59
N GLY A 180 1.67 6.46 -4.39
CA GLY A 180 2.71 5.68 -3.74
C GLY A 180 4.11 5.88 -4.32
N GLN A 181 4.31 6.84 -5.24
CA GLN A 181 5.64 7.10 -5.78
C GLN A 181 6.48 7.90 -4.79
N PRO A 182 7.78 7.63 -4.66
CA PRO A 182 8.66 8.28 -3.69
C PRO A 182 9.10 9.70 -4.12
N THR A 183 8.36 10.35 -5.02
CA THR A 183 8.66 11.68 -5.57
C THR A 183 8.86 12.74 -4.48
N PRO A 184 7.99 12.84 -3.44
CA PRO A 184 8.18 13.80 -2.36
C PRO A 184 9.49 13.58 -1.59
N ALA A 185 9.80 12.32 -1.27
CA ALA A 185 11.05 11.94 -0.60
C ALA A 185 12.28 12.28 -1.46
N ALA A 186 12.24 12.01 -2.77
CA ALA A 186 13.34 12.31 -3.69
C ALA A 186 13.61 13.83 -3.77
N ASN A 187 12.55 14.62 -3.92
CA ASN A 187 12.65 16.08 -3.95
C ASN A 187 13.21 16.65 -2.64
N ALA A 188 12.83 16.06 -1.50
CA ALA A 188 13.36 16.45 -0.20
C ALA A 188 14.85 16.11 -0.05
N VAL A 189 15.28 14.93 -0.50
CA VAL A 189 16.71 14.54 -0.54
C VAL A 189 17.49 15.52 -1.39
N GLU A 190 17.02 15.82 -2.60
CA GLU A 190 17.70 16.74 -3.50
C GLU A 190 17.80 18.15 -2.91
N LYS A 191 16.73 18.63 -2.28
CA LYS A 191 16.71 19.92 -1.58
C LYS A 191 17.76 19.97 -0.47
N VAL A 192 17.79 18.96 0.40
CA VAL A 192 18.77 18.90 1.50
C VAL A 192 20.19 18.77 0.95
N ALA A 193 20.39 18.00 -0.12
CA ALA A 193 21.68 17.89 -0.78
C ALA A 193 22.15 19.24 -1.32
N ARG A 194 21.26 20.06 -1.90
CA ARG A 194 21.58 21.44 -2.32
C ARG A 194 21.96 22.32 -1.13
N ASP A 195 21.16 22.29 -0.06
CA ASP A 195 21.36 23.12 1.14
C ASP A 195 22.69 22.79 1.86
N LEU A 196 23.04 21.51 1.92
CA LEU A 196 24.29 21.02 2.53
C LEU A 196 25.48 21.00 1.56
N LYS A 197 25.28 21.41 0.31
CA LYS A 197 26.30 21.37 -0.76
C LYS A 197 26.85 19.96 -1.00
N TRP A 198 26.01 18.95 -0.87
CA TRP A 198 26.31 17.55 -1.19
C TRP A 198 26.05 17.27 -2.66
N GLY A 199 26.83 17.90 -3.51
CA GLY A 199 26.69 17.76 -4.95
C GLY A 199 27.58 18.75 -5.68
N LYS A 200 27.45 18.75 -7.00
CA LYS A 200 28.16 19.67 -7.86
C LYS A 200 27.20 20.33 -8.85
N TRP A 201 27.53 21.54 -9.25
CA TRP A 201 26.84 22.24 -10.33
C TRP A 201 27.60 21.96 -11.63
N ASP A 202 26.97 21.25 -12.55
CA ASP A 202 27.50 20.96 -13.87
C ASP A 202 26.80 21.85 -14.91
N ASN A 203 27.56 22.45 -15.82
CA ASN A 203 26.99 23.18 -16.95
C ASN A 203 26.70 22.17 -18.07
N VAL A 204 25.47 21.66 -18.14
CA VAL A 204 25.07 20.68 -19.17
C VAL A 204 24.63 21.44 -20.42
N ALA A 205 25.43 21.35 -21.49
CA ALA A 205 25.07 21.90 -22.78
C ALA A 205 23.86 21.12 -23.36
N GLY A 206 22.73 21.79 -23.57
CA GLY A 206 21.58 21.25 -24.31
C GLY A 206 20.39 20.75 -23.49
N GLN A 207 20.42 20.85 -22.15
CA GLN A 207 19.28 20.44 -21.30
C GLN A 207 18.43 21.63 -20.80
N GLY A 208 18.79 22.86 -21.15
CA GLY A 208 17.98 24.03 -20.89
C GLY A 208 16.69 24.01 -21.71
N ARG A 209 15.55 24.28 -21.08
CA ARG A 209 14.21 24.36 -21.71
C ARG A 209 14.08 25.51 -22.71
N ASN A 210 15.12 26.33 -22.84
CA ASN A 210 15.15 27.52 -23.69
C ASN A 210 15.98 27.23 -24.96
N ALA A 211 15.34 27.37 -26.11
CA ALA A 211 15.92 27.21 -27.46
C ALA A 211 17.00 28.25 -27.83
N SER A 212 17.58 28.94 -26.85
CA SER A 212 18.49 30.07 -27.00
C SER A 212 19.83 29.83 -26.31
N GLY A 213 20.47 28.68 -26.59
CA GLY A 213 21.92 28.48 -26.41
C GLY A 213 22.51 28.65 -25.00
N GLY A 214 21.70 28.80 -23.97
CA GLY A 214 22.14 28.93 -22.58
C GLY A 214 22.54 27.57 -22.00
N THR A 215 23.70 27.51 -21.35
CA THR A 215 24.03 26.42 -20.42
C THR A 215 23.35 26.74 -19.09
N GLU A 216 22.30 26.00 -18.73
CA GLU A 216 21.72 26.10 -17.39
C GLU A 216 22.53 25.19 -16.45
N PRO A 217 23.01 25.69 -15.31
CA PRO A 217 23.72 24.87 -14.35
C PRO A 217 22.75 23.86 -13.73
N VAL A 218 23.04 22.57 -13.90
CA VAL A 218 22.29 21.46 -13.32
C VAL A 218 23.00 20.98 -12.06
N PHE A 219 22.29 20.94 -10.94
CA PHE A 219 22.83 20.37 -9.71
C PHE A 219 22.75 18.85 -9.74
N THR A 220 23.89 18.18 -9.62
CA THR A 220 23.99 16.73 -9.51
C THR A 220 24.26 16.37 -8.04
N PRO A 221 23.29 15.79 -7.31
CA PRO A 221 23.48 15.43 -5.90
C PRO A 221 24.40 14.22 -5.75
N TRP A 222 25.18 14.19 -4.68
CA TRP A 222 25.99 13.03 -4.31
C TRP A 222 25.19 11.93 -3.61
N VAL A 223 24.01 12.26 -3.08
CA VAL A 223 23.09 11.30 -2.48
C VAL A 223 21.81 11.28 -3.28
N GLN A 224 21.33 10.08 -3.57
CA GLN A 224 20.09 9.87 -4.31
C GLN A 224 19.19 8.88 -3.58
N LEU A 225 17.88 9.08 -3.70
CA LEU A 225 16.90 8.13 -3.24
C LEU A 225 16.83 6.95 -4.21
N VAL A 226 16.98 5.75 -3.68
CA VAL A 226 16.81 4.49 -4.44
C VAL A 226 15.36 4.05 -4.37
N ARG A 227 14.83 3.91 -3.15
CA ARG A 227 13.46 3.46 -2.89
C ARG A 227 12.99 3.84 -1.50
N VAL A 228 11.67 3.77 -1.30
CA VAL A 228 11.02 3.83 0.01
C VAL A 228 10.26 2.52 0.19
N GLU A 229 10.61 1.76 1.23
CA GLU A 229 9.92 0.52 1.59
C GLU A 229 8.92 0.82 2.70
N GLN A 230 7.67 0.38 2.54
CA GLN A 230 6.69 0.43 3.61
C GLN A 230 7.02 -0.62 4.67
N LEU A 231 6.92 -0.21 5.94
CA LEU A 231 7.00 -1.11 7.09
C LEU A 231 5.65 -1.14 7.82
N ASP A 232 5.49 -2.10 8.72
CA ASP A 232 4.30 -2.26 9.52
C ASP A 232 3.98 -0.99 10.33
N GLY A 233 2.69 -0.71 10.54
CA GLY A 233 2.25 0.44 11.34
C GLY A 233 2.43 1.80 10.67
N GLY A 234 2.76 1.86 9.37
CA GLY A 234 2.94 3.12 8.64
C GLY A 234 4.34 3.73 8.82
N ASP A 235 5.27 2.97 9.38
CA ASP A 235 6.69 3.29 9.32
C ASP A 235 7.21 3.08 7.89
N ALA A 236 8.40 3.61 7.61
CA ALA A 236 9.02 3.43 6.30
C ALA A 236 10.53 3.26 6.44
N ARG A 237 11.13 2.52 5.51
CA ARG A 237 12.58 2.50 5.31
C ARG A 237 12.92 3.28 4.05
N VAL A 238 13.68 4.35 4.22
CA VAL A 238 14.22 5.14 3.12
C VAL A 238 15.58 4.57 2.75
N VAL A 239 15.76 4.16 1.50
CA VAL A 239 17.01 3.61 0.99
C VAL A 239 17.65 4.61 0.04
N LEU A 240 18.86 5.00 0.37
CA LEU A 240 19.66 6.00 -0.32
C LEU A 240 20.94 5.35 -0.87
N VAL A 241 21.47 5.92 -1.94
CA VAL A 241 22.81 5.60 -2.43
C VAL A 241 23.67 6.85 -2.41
N SER A 242 24.93 6.70 -2.02
CA SER A 242 25.92 7.77 -2.05
C SER A 242 26.95 7.50 -3.15
N HIS A 243 27.14 8.49 -4.01
CA HIS A 243 28.11 8.48 -5.11
C HIS A 243 29.43 9.16 -4.73
N HIS A 244 29.56 9.64 -3.49
CA HIS A 244 30.74 10.37 -3.04
C HIS A 244 31.15 10.01 -1.61
N ALA A 245 32.46 9.77 -1.39
CA ALA A 245 33.00 9.31 -0.11
C ALA A 245 32.78 10.29 1.06
N SER A 246 32.50 11.57 0.78
CA SER A 246 32.20 12.55 1.84
C SER A 246 30.82 12.38 2.47
N VAL A 247 29.91 11.61 1.84
CA VAL A 247 28.56 11.37 2.35
C VAL A 247 28.42 9.89 2.67
N GLY A 248 28.94 9.50 3.82
CA GLY A 248 28.79 8.16 4.39
C GLY A 248 27.74 8.11 5.51
N ALA A 249 27.59 6.94 6.14
CA ALA A 249 26.62 6.74 7.23
C ALA A 249 26.80 7.74 8.38
N ASP A 250 28.04 8.05 8.77
CA ASP A 250 28.33 8.98 9.87
C ASP A 250 27.91 10.42 9.55
N GLU A 251 28.14 10.87 8.31
CA GLU A 251 27.77 12.22 7.90
C GLU A 251 26.26 12.33 7.69
N LEU A 252 25.64 11.29 7.14
CA LEU A 252 24.18 11.21 7.02
C LEU A 252 23.52 11.25 8.41
N THR A 253 24.05 10.50 9.38
CA THR A 253 23.58 10.49 10.78
C THR A 253 23.68 11.89 11.39
N ARG A 254 24.80 12.60 11.18
CA ARG A 254 25.01 13.96 11.68
C ARG A 254 24.05 15.00 11.09
N ARG A 255 23.53 14.76 9.88
CA ARG A 255 22.64 15.70 9.17
C ARG A 255 21.21 15.19 9.05
N LEU A 256 20.88 14.11 9.73
CA LEU A 256 19.59 13.45 9.59
C LEU A 256 18.42 14.35 9.96
N ASP A 257 18.57 15.22 10.96
CA ASP A 257 17.52 16.18 11.36
C ASP A 257 17.04 17.06 10.19
N ALA A 258 17.95 17.45 9.28
CA ALA A 258 17.58 18.22 8.10
C ALA A 258 16.74 17.40 7.12
N LEU A 259 17.08 16.12 6.94
CA LEU A 259 16.31 15.18 6.12
C LEU A 259 14.94 14.88 6.72
N LEU A 260 14.87 14.56 8.02
CA LEU A 260 13.61 14.31 8.73
C LEU A 260 12.67 15.51 8.62
N LYS A 261 13.20 16.72 8.81
CA LYS A 261 12.42 17.96 8.64
C LYS A 261 11.94 18.15 7.20
N ALA A 262 12.78 17.87 6.20
CA ALA A 262 12.40 17.97 4.79
C ALA A 262 11.34 16.93 4.40
N TRP A 263 11.44 15.71 4.92
CA TRP A 263 10.47 14.63 4.76
C TRP A 263 9.19 14.80 5.57
N ARG A 264 9.15 15.78 6.50
CA ARG A 264 8.04 15.96 7.45
C ARG A 264 7.81 14.71 8.31
N VAL A 265 8.91 14.04 8.64
CA VAL A 265 8.95 12.86 9.50
C VAL A 265 9.40 13.28 10.90
N ARG A 266 8.80 12.68 11.93
CA ARG A 266 9.05 13.00 13.33
C ARG A 266 10.40 12.47 13.82
N ALA A 267 10.72 11.21 13.56
CA ALA A 267 11.89 10.56 14.11
C ALA A 267 12.44 9.45 13.20
N ALA A 268 13.71 9.09 13.43
CA ALA A 268 14.31 7.87 12.90
C ALA A 268 14.45 6.83 14.02
N ILE A 269 14.20 5.56 13.69
CA ILE A 269 14.28 4.44 14.61
C ILE A 269 15.74 3.95 14.66
N PRO A 270 16.34 3.74 15.85
CA PRO A 270 17.66 3.13 15.97
C PRO A 270 17.71 1.70 15.38
N PRO A 271 18.77 1.30 14.67
CA PRO A 271 19.94 2.10 14.29
C PRO A 271 19.58 3.18 13.26
N VAL A 272 20.08 4.40 13.51
CA VAL A 272 19.63 5.62 12.85
C VAL A 272 19.94 5.63 11.35
N VAL A 273 21.12 5.15 10.96
CA VAL A 273 21.51 4.91 9.57
C VAL A 273 22.24 3.56 9.52
N PHE A 274 21.82 2.68 8.61
CA PHE A 274 22.46 1.39 8.39
C PHE A 274 23.05 1.32 6.98
N LEU A 275 24.35 1.01 6.89
CA LEU A 275 25.04 0.77 5.62
C LEU A 275 25.02 -0.73 5.31
N ASP A 276 24.39 -1.10 4.20
CA ASP A 276 24.53 -2.44 3.65
C ASP A 276 25.87 -2.52 2.90
N HIS A 277 26.81 -3.28 3.46
CA HIS A 277 28.15 -3.45 2.89
C HIS A 277 28.17 -4.26 1.58
N ALA A 278 27.13 -5.05 1.29
CA ALA A 278 27.06 -5.84 0.07
C ALA A 278 26.64 -4.98 -1.14
N THR A 279 25.70 -4.07 -0.92
CA THR A 279 25.11 -3.22 -1.98
C THR A 279 25.66 -1.80 -1.99
N GLY A 280 26.23 -1.34 -0.87
CA GLY A 280 26.63 0.05 -0.66
C GLY A 280 25.46 1.00 -0.36
N GLU A 281 24.26 0.45 -0.12
CA GLU A 281 23.06 1.25 0.17
C GLU A 281 23.02 1.72 1.63
N LEU A 282 22.58 2.96 1.84
CA LEU A 282 22.33 3.56 3.14
C LEU A 282 20.83 3.49 3.41
N SER A 283 20.43 2.87 4.51
CA SER A 283 19.02 2.75 4.90
C SER A 283 18.74 3.52 6.18
N VAL A 284 17.60 4.20 6.21
CA VAL A 284 17.11 4.98 7.35
C VAL A 284 15.68 4.54 7.63
N THR A 285 15.45 3.96 8.80
CA THR A 285 14.09 3.61 9.24
C THR A 285 13.47 4.82 9.93
N VAL A 286 12.28 5.22 9.48
CA VAL A 286 11.60 6.43 9.92
C VAL A 286 10.19 6.18 10.40
N THR A 287 9.76 6.99 11.36
CA THR A 287 8.44 6.89 11.98
C THR A 287 7.82 8.27 12.25
N ASN A 288 6.50 8.34 12.12
CA ASN A 288 5.68 9.45 12.59
C ASN A 288 4.87 9.12 13.83
N GLN A 289 4.92 7.85 14.27
CA GLN A 289 4.26 7.44 15.49
C GLN A 289 4.87 8.20 16.68
N ARG A 290 4.03 8.52 17.67
CA ARG A 290 4.55 9.01 18.95
C ARG A 290 5.32 7.85 19.56
N SER A 291 6.63 7.99 19.62
CA SER A 291 7.49 7.08 20.34
C SER A 291 7.01 7.03 21.80
N ASN A 292 6.31 5.95 22.18
CA ASN A 292 5.97 5.63 23.58
C ASN A 292 7.23 5.29 24.42
N SER A 293 8.43 5.58 23.92
CA SER A 293 9.72 5.28 24.53
C SER A 293 10.09 6.26 25.65
N GLY A 294 9.14 6.57 26.52
CA GLY A 294 9.32 7.42 27.70
C GLY A 294 8.29 7.12 28.78
N GLY A 295 8.16 5.85 29.18
CA GLY A 295 7.20 5.49 30.23
C GLY A 295 6.92 4.00 30.41
N ALA A 296 7.90 3.12 30.26
CA ALA A 296 7.86 1.81 30.91
C ALA A 296 8.74 1.86 32.17
N ALA A 297 8.48 2.83 33.05
CA ALA A 297 8.78 2.63 34.45
C ALA A 297 7.77 1.59 34.93
N SER A 298 8.29 0.49 35.43
CA SER A 298 7.59 -0.58 36.10
C SER A 298 6.72 -0.05 37.24
N ASP A 299 5.50 0.38 36.95
CA ASP A 299 4.39 0.36 37.90
C ASP A 299 3.84 -1.06 37.91
N THR A 300 4.64 -1.97 38.45
CA THR A 300 4.09 -3.16 39.12
C THR A 300 3.28 -2.63 40.29
N PRO A 301 1.96 -2.85 40.36
CA PRO A 301 1.21 -2.60 41.58
C PRO A 301 1.75 -3.59 42.61
N ASN A 302 2.62 -3.11 43.49
CA ASN A 302 3.06 -3.84 44.65
C ASN A 302 1.96 -3.77 45.71
N ASP A 303 0.81 -4.38 45.43
CA ASP A 303 -0.23 -4.67 46.42
C ASP A 303 -0.21 -6.17 46.74
N ALA A 304 0.88 -6.58 47.38
CA ALA A 304 0.91 -7.76 48.21
C ALA A 304 0.27 -7.42 49.57
N ALA A 305 -1.01 -7.72 49.72
CA ALA A 305 -1.63 -7.90 51.04
C ALA A 305 -2.32 -9.27 51.08
N GLY A 306 -1.56 -10.30 51.48
CA GLY A 306 -2.14 -11.63 51.68
C GLY A 306 -1.16 -12.80 51.71
N PHE A 307 0.04 -12.63 52.26
CA PHE A 307 0.90 -13.77 52.59
C PHE A 307 1.27 -13.72 54.07
N THR A 308 0.59 -14.55 54.87
CA THR A 308 0.93 -14.85 56.25
C THR A 308 2.18 -15.74 56.29
N PRO A 309 3.31 -15.32 56.87
CA PRO A 309 4.44 -16.20 57.07
C PRO A 309 4.19 -17.18 58.24
N PRO A 310 4.70 -18.42 58.18
CA PRO A 310 4.69 -19.33 59.32
C PRO A 310 5.73 -18.90 60.39
N PRO A 311 5.52 -19.24 61.67
CA PRO A 311 6.46 -18.92 62.72
C PRO A 311 7.71 -19.81 62.59
N THR A 312 8.87 -19.20 62.34
CA THR A 312 10.16 -19.87 62.49
C THR A 312 10.80 -19.46 63.81
N SER A 313 10.84 -20.44 64.69
CA SER A 313 11.65 -20.48 65.89
C SER A 313 13.14 -20.55 65.52
N GLY A 314 13.93 -19.67 66.12
CA GLY A 314 15.14 -20.06 66.83
C GLY A 314 16.43 -20.35 66.06
N ARG A 315 17.48 -19.67 66.55
CA ARG A 315 18.88 -20.12 66.72
C ARG A 315 19.80 -20.07 65.50
N GLY A 316 20.93 -19.39 65.71
CA GLY A 316 22.19 -19.76 65.05
C GLY A 316 23.14 -18.60 64.80
N SER A 317 23.81 -18.11 65.85
CA SER A 317 25.04 -17.33 65.71
C SER A 317 26.11 -18.14 64.99
N GLY A 318 26.71 -17.58 63.94
CA GLY A 318 27.82 -18.21 63.23
C GLY A 318 28.64 -17.18 62.47
N SER A 319 29.58 -16.56 63.18
CA SER A 319 30.67 -15.77 62.63
C SER A 319 31.65 -16.66 61.85
N ALA A 320 32.00 -16.27 60.62
CA ALA A 320 33.26 -16.66 60.00
C ALA A 320 33.69 -15.59 58.99
N SER A 321 34.85 -15.00 59.27
CA SER A 321 35.68 -14.17 58.40
C SER A 321 36.53 -15.04 57.45
N PHE A 322 37.32 -14.37 56.60
CA PHE A 322 38.29 -14.87 55.61
C PHE A 322 37.72 -15.10 54.20
N GLY A 323 38.29 -14.57 53.12
CA GLY A 323 39.51 -13.78 53.00
C GLY A 323 39.67 -13.22 51.58
N ASP A 324 40.55 -12.25 51.47
CA ASP A 324 41.22 -11.86 50.22
C ASP A 324 41.69 -13.11 49.47
N ASP A 325 41.43 -13.16 48.17
CA ASP A 325 42.48 -13.61 47.27
C ASP A 325 42.40 -12.94 45.89
N SER A 326 43.60 -12.90 45.34
CA SER A 326 44.18 -12.06 44.33
C SER A 326 44.19 -12.70 42.94
N GLY A 327 44.44 -11.90 41.90
CA GLY A 327 44.95 -12.37 40.59
C GLY A 327 44.03 -12.02 39.41
N ILE A 328 44.35 -11.06 38.52
CA ILE A 328 45.41 -11.00 37.50
C ILE A 328 45.16 -11.94 36.29
N VAL A 329 44.88 -11.30 35.12
CA VAL A 329 45.30 -11.65 33.73
C VAL A 329 44.57 -12.85 33.07
N TRP A 330 43.94 -12.76 31.90
CA TRP A 330 44.16 -11.97 30.67
C TRP A 330 42.91 -11.26 30.18
#